data_AF-A0A117DPR7-F1
#
_entry.id   AF-A0A117DPR7-F1
#
_cell.length_a   1.000
_cell.length_b   1.000
_cell.length_c   1.000
_cell.angle_alpha   90.00
_cell.angle_beta   90.00
_cell.angle_gamma   90.00
#
_symmetry.space_group_name_H-M   'P 1'
#
loop_
_entity.id
_entity.type
_entity.pdbx_description
1 polymer ?
#
loop_
_entity_poly.entity_id
_entity_poly.type
_entity_poly.pdbx_seq_one_letter_code
_entity_poly.pdbx_strand_id
1 'polypeptide(L)'
;MKHGNLVFQGQNAFPTMHVEAAAIIGDCVTHTAAATAGRGADGNPFLGKVLTKEADGEGTVATEGAGFIDIPTVGTLATGYQLLVVDGAGKAKVGANGTRVLVNIAQNGIANIKF
;
A
#
# COMPACT_ATOMS: atom_id res chain seq x y z
N MET A 1 15.02 16.92 -27.22
CA MET A 1 16.23 16.44 -26.50
C MET A 1 16.11 14.94 -26.31
N LYS A 2 17.08 14.15 -26.79
CA LYS A 2 17.13 12.71 -26.52
C LYS A 2 17.67 12.53 -25.10
N HIS A 3 16.81 12.20 -24.13
CA HIS A 3 17.27 11.61 -22.89
C HIS A 3 17.56 10.14 -23.16
N GLY A 4 18.81 9.73 -22.93
CA GLY A 4 19.28 8.38 -23.21
C GLY A 4 18.43 7.34 -22.50
N ASN A 5 18.11 6.26 -23.23
CA ASN A 5 17.60 4.97 -22.78
C ASN A 5 16.91 4.92 -21.39
N LEU A 6 15.94 5.79 -21.13
CA LEU A 6 14.97 5.56 -20.07
C LEU A 6 14.04 4.46 -20.56
N VAL A 7 14.48 3.22 -20.41
CA VAL A 7 13.64 2.05 -20.57
C VAL A 7 12.78 1.97 -19.32
N PHE A 8 11.59 2.57 -19.38
CA PHE A 8 10.55 2.32 -18.39
C PHE A 8 10.08 0.88 -18.59
N GLN A 9 10.62 -0.06 -17.81
CA GLN A 9 10.33 -1.51 -17.85
C GLN A 9 8.91 -1.88 -17.38
N GLY A 10 7.93 -0.98 -17.56
CA GLY A 10 6.65 -1.04 -16.88
C GLY A 10 6.83 -0.83 -15.37
N GLN A 11 6.03 0.06 -14.78
CA GLN A 11 5.95 0.11 -13.31
C GLN A 11 5.31 -1.20 -12.87
N ASN A 12 6.08 -2.12 -12.27
CA ASN A 12 5.49 -3.33 -11.73
C ASN A 12 4.58 -2.93 -10.56
N ALA A 13 3.27 -3.01 -10.79
CA ALA A 13 2.24 -2.72 -9.81
C ALA A 13 2.17 -3.74 -8.66
N PHE A 14 2.85 -4.86 -8.85
CA PHE A 14 2.86 -6.02 -7.97
C PHE A 14 4.31 -6.47 -7.76
N PRO A 15 5.18 -5.63 -7.17
CA PRO A 15 6.55 -6.03 -6.86
C PRO A 15 6.55 -7.16 -5.83
N THR A 16 7.51 -8.08 -6.01
CA THR A 16 7.92 -8.98 -4.93
C THR A 16 8.75 -8.17 -3.93
N MET A 17 8.44 -8.32 -2.66
CA MET A 17 9.09 -7.66 -1.53
C MET A 17 9.27 -8.62 -0.38
N HIS A 18 10.25 -8.35 0.48
CA HIS A 18 10.30 -8.98 1.78
C HIS A 18 9.13 -8.47 2.64
N VAL A 19 8.25 -9.36 3.09
CA VAL A 19 7.10 -9.06 3.94
C VAL A 19 7.41 -9.50 5.36
N GLU A 20 7.49 -8.52 6.28
CA GLU A 20 7.81 -8.78 7.68
C GLU A 20 6.92 -9.86 8.30
N ALA A 21 7.47 -10.64 9.23
CA ALA A 21 6.78 -11.78 9.85
C ALA A 21 5.39 -11.42 10.40
N ALA A 22 5.26 -10.23 11.01
CA ALA A 22 4.00 -9.75 11.61
C ALA A 22 2.95 -9.26 10.60
N ALA A 23 3.34 -8.90 9.38
CA ALA A 23 2.41 -8.53 8.32
C ALA A 23 1.80 -9.78 7.67
N ILE A 24 0.50 -9.79 7.45
CA ILE A 24 -0.23 -10.91 6.83
C ILE A 24 -0.91 -10.48 5.54
N ILE A 25 -1.35 -11.46 4.75
CA ILE A 25 -2.13 -11.21 3.54
C ILE A 25 -3.36 -10.35 3.88
N GLY A 26 -3.57 -9.29 3.11
CA GLY A 26 -4.64 -8.33 3.31
C GLY A 26 -4.25 -7.10 4.11
N ASP A 27 -3.12 -7.11 4.83
CA ASP A 27 -2.67 -5.96 5.61
C ASP A 27 -2.27 -4.79 4.71
N CYS A 28 -2.65 -3.58 5.13
CA CYS A 28 -2.02 -2.33 4.70
C CYS A 28 -0.63 -2.21 5.30
N VAL A 29 0.36 -1.95 4.46
CA VAL A 29 1.77 -1.92 4.83
C VAL A 29 2.44 -0.61 4.41
N THR A 30 3.62 -0.38 4.96
CA THR A 30 4.55 0.71 4.64
C THR A 30 5.94 0.14 4.38
N HIS A 31 6.86 0.97 3.90
CA HIS A 31 8.27 0.62 3.87
C HIS A 31 8.85 0.67 5.29
N THR A 32 9.40 -0.45 5.77
CA THR A 32 10.12 -0.51 7.05
C THR A 32 11.64 -0.58 6.86
N ALA A 33 12.09 -1.06 5.70
CA ALA A 33 13.45 -0.99 5.21
C ALA A 33 13.47 -0.99 3.67
N ALA A 34 14.65 -0.91 3.07
CA ALA A 34 14.79 -1.04 1.61
C ALA A 34 14.22 -2.38 1.14
N ALA A 35 13.34 -2.35 0.14
CA ALA A 35 12.63 -3.53 -0.40
C ALA A 35 11.86 -4.38 0.62
N THR A 36 11.55 -3.82 1.80
CA THR A 36 10.82 -4.51 2.87
C THR A 36 9.50 -3.80 3.17
N ALA A 37 8.42 -4.58 3.23
CA ALA A 37 7.09 -4.12 3.57
C ALA A 37 6.64 -4.72 4.92
N GLY A 38 6.11 -3.87 5.78
CA GLY A 38 5.61 -4.26 7.10
C GLY A 38 4.48 -3.35 7.56
N ARG A 39 3.81 -3.71 8.67
CA ARG A 39 2.74 -2.87 9.24
C ARG A 39 3.27 -1.49 9.65
N GLY A 40 4.54 -1.41 10.04
CA GLY A 40 5.20 -0.18 10.47
C GLY A 40 4.57 0.45 11.71
N ALA A 41 5.00 1.67 12.00
CA ALA A 41 4.41 2.47 13.07
C ALA A 41 3.20 3.24 12.55
N ASP A 42 2.26 3.55 13.46
CA ASP A 42 1.13 4.42 13.15
C ASP A 42 1.60 5.78 12.58
N GLY A 43 1.00 6.19 11.47
CA GLY A 43 1.31 7.46 10.80
C GLY A 43 2.36 7.36 9.70
N ASN A 44 2.99 6.19 9.50
CA ASN A 44 3.89 5.99 8.38
C ASN A 44 3.14 6.03 7.03
N PRO A 45 3.77 6.51 5.94
CA PRO A 45 3.11 6.60 4.64
C PRO A 45 2.64 5.23 4.14
N PHE A 46 1.40 5.16 3.64
CA PHE A 46 0.85 3.94 3.08
C PHE A 46 1.60 3.52 1.81
N LEU A 47 2.15 2.31 1.78
CA LEU A 47 2.79 1.74 0.59
C LEU A 47 1.79 0.98 -0.28
N GLY A 48 1.00 0.12 0.36
CA GLY A 48 0.17 -0.82 -0.38
C GLY A 48 -0.43 -1.91 0.47
N LYS A 49 -0.93 -2.96 -0.18
CA LYS A 49 -1.56 -4.12 0.49
C LYS A 49 -0.84 -5.41 0.16
N VAL A 50 -0.58 -6.24 1.16
CA VAL A 50 -0.03 -7.60 0.95
C VAL A 50 -1.05 -8.48 0.24
N LEU A 51 -0.68 -9.06 -0.90
CA LEU A 51 -1.51 -9.99 -1.69
C LEU A 51 -1.12 -11.44 -1.45
N THR A 52 0.17 -11.72 -1.37
CA THR A 52 0.72 -13.06 -1.13
C THR A 52 1.85 -12.96 -0.12
N LYS A 53 2.13 -14.07 0.55
CA LYS A 53 3.27 -14.22 1.46
C LYS A 53 3.66 -15.68 1.53
N GLU A 54 4.91 -15.95 1.20
CA GLU A 54 5.52 -17.27 1.24
C GLU A 54 6.22 -17.52 2.58
N ALA A 55 6.62 -18.77 2.82
CA ALA A 55 7.23 -19.18 4.10
C ALA A 55 8.61 -18.56 4.35
N ASP A 56 9.32 -18.14 3.30
CA ASP A 56 10.61 -17.44 3.38
C ASP A 56 10.46 -15.93 3.62
N GLY A 57 9.22 -15.44 3.68
CA GLY A 57 8.91 -14.02 3.89
C GLY A 57 8.84 -13.22 2.59
N GLU A 58 9.10 -13.79 1.42
CA GLU A 58 8.85 -13.10 0.15
C GLU A 58 7.35 -13.05 -0.15
N GLY A 59 6.88 -11.98 -0.76
CA GLY A 59 5.47 -11.82 -1.07
C GLY A 59 5.21 -10.70 -2.05
N THR A 60 4.00 -10.69 -2.61
CA THR A 60 3.56 -9.62 -3.52
C THR A 60 2.82 -8.56 -2.74
N VAL A 61 3.21 -7.30 -2.94
CA VAL A 61 2.49 -6.13 -2.41
C VAL A 61 1.85 -5.39 -3.57
N ALA A 62 0.55 -5.09 -3.49
CA ALA A 62 -0.12 -4.21 -4.43
C ALA A 62 0.27 -2.76 -4.14
N THR A 63 1.07 -2.16 -5.01
CA THR A 63 1.60 -0.80 -4.88
C THR A 63 1.04 0.12 -5.96
N GLU A 64 1.60 1.32 -6.09
CA GLU A 64 1.28 2.26 -7.16
C GLU A 64 1.30 1.58 -8.54
N GLY A 65 0.18 1.69 -9.27
CA GLY A 65 -0.05 1.03 -10.56
C GLY A 65 -1.01 -0.17 -10.53
N ALA A 66 -1.39 -0.69 -9.36
CA ALA A 66 -2.26 -1.89 -9.23
C ALA A 66 -3.72 -1.71 -9.68
N GLY A 67 -4.09 -0.53 -10.18
CA GLY A 67 -5.48 -0.20 -10.51
C GLY A 67 -6.31 0.01 -9.23
N PHE A 68 -7.55 -0.47 -9.25
CA PHE A 68 -8.43 -0.41 -8.08
C PHE A 68 -8.21 -1.61 -7.17
N ILE A 69 -7.93 -1.36 -5.88
CA ILE A 69 -7.77 -2.40 -4.87
C ILE A 69 -8.61 -2.10 -3.64
N ASP A 70 -9.16 -3.14 -3.02
CA ASP A 70 -9.81 -3.02 -1.73
C ASP A 70 -8.79 -3.10 -0.61
N ILE A 71 -8.85 -2.20 0.35
CA ILE A 71 -7.94 -2.14 1.50
C ILE A 71 -8.73 -2.06 2.81
N PRO A 72 -8.22 -2.67 3.90
CA PRO A 72 -8.80 -2.49 5.23
C PRO A 72 -8.53 -1.07 5.75
N THR A 73 -9.54 -0.44 6.34
CA THR A 73 -9.45 0.93 6.83
C THR A 73 -9.88 1.07 8.29
N VAL A 74 -9.40 2.11 8.96
CA VAL A 74 -9.95 2.53 10.24
C VAL A 74 -11.19 3.37 9.98
N GLY A 75 -12.36 2.82 10.30
CA GLY A 75 -13.63 3.48 10.05
C GLY A 75 -13.96 3.61 8.56
N THR A 76 -14.85 4.55 8.24
CA THR A 76 -15.23 4.91 6.86
C THR A 76 -14.41 6.09 6.38
N LEU A 77 -13.72 5.96 5.25
CA LEU A 77 -12.98 7.05 4.62
C LEU A 77 -13.91 7.98 3.80
N ALA A 78 -13.50 9.24 3.64
CA ALA A 78 -14.14 10.14 2.67
C ALA A 78 -13.71 9.78 1.23
N THR A 79 -14.65 9.82 0.29
CA THR A 79 -14.36 9.62 -1.14
C THR A 79 -13.54 10.77 -1.73
N GLY A 80 -12.86 10.52 -2.85
CA GLY A 80 -11.97 11.48 -3.50
C GLY A 80 -10.51 11.29 -3.09
N TYR A 81 -9.66 12.28 -3.40
CA TYR A 81 -8.24 12.20 -3.05
C TYR A 81 -8.03 12.36 -1.55
N GLN A 82 -7.39 11.36 -0.94
CA GLN A 82 -7.03 11.33 0.48
C GLN A 82 -5.54 11.04 0.64
N LEU A 83 -4.95 11.48 1.74
CA LEU A 83 -3.59 11.12 2.14
C LEU A 83 -3.70 9.97 3.15
N LEU A 84 -3.25 8.77 2.77
CA LEU A 84 -3.36 7.58 3.62
C LEU A 84 -2.04 7.23 4.30
N VAL A 85 -2.15 6.90 5.58
CA VAL A 85 -1.09 6.36 6.43
C VAL A 85 -1.54 5.00 6.98
N VAL A 86 -0.58 4.17 7.38
CA VAL A 86 -0.87 2.93 8.13
C VAL A 86 -1.18 3.23 9.58
N ASP A 87 -1.99 2.37 10.23
CA ASP A 87 -2.33 2.45 11.66
C ASP A 87 -1.41 1.61 12.56
N GLY A 88 -0.44 0.89 11.98
CA GLY A 88 0.44 -0.06 12.67
C GLY A 88 -0.21 -1.41 13.02
N ALA A 89 -1.51 -1.58 12.73
CA ALA A 89 -2.29 -2.80 12.96
C ALA A 89 -2.78 -3.45 11.64
N GLY A 90 -2.26 -3.01 10.49
CA GLY A 90 -2.58 -3.57 9.18
C GLY A 90 -3.75 -2.88 8.48
N LYS A 91 -4.19 -1.70 8.93
CA LYS A 91 -5.23 -0.90 8.28
C LYS A 91 -4.69 0.47 7.85
N ALA A 92 -5.43 1.12 6.95
CA ALA A 92 -5.15 2.48 6.53
C ALA A 92 -6.10 3.50 7.18
N LYS A 93 -5.61 4.72 7.39
CA LYS A 93 -6.42 5.87 7.82
C LYS A 93 -5.93 7.15 7.16
N VAL A 94 -6.71 8.23 7.26
CA VAL A 94 -6.26 9.55 6.78
C VAL A 94 -5.19 10.12 7.70
N GLY A 95 -4.10 10.65 7.13
CA GLY A 95 -3.01 11.29 7.88
C GLY A 95 -2.23 12.28 7.04
N ALA A 96 -1.72 13.35 7.67
CA ALA A 96 -1.11 14.50 6.98
C ALA A 96 0.13 14.16 6.14
N ASN A 97 0.88 13.12 6.52
CA ASN A 97 2.09 12.66 5.82
C ASN A 97 1.83 11.41 4.97
N GLY A 98 0.57 11.18 4.60
CA GLY A 98 0.16 9.98 3.88
C GLY A 98 0.49 9.99 2.40
N THR A 99 0.39 8.82 1.80
CA THR A 99 0.44 8.64 0.35
C THR A 99 -0.88 9.11 -0.24
N ARG A 100 -0.81 9.96 -1.27
CA ARG A 100 -2.01 10.47 -1.94
C ARG A 100 -2.61 9.37 -2.81
N VAL A 101 -3.84 8.99 -2.53
CA VAL A 101 -4.60 7.99 -3.30
C VAL A 101 -6.02 8.48 -3.56
N LEU A 102 -6.67 7.97 -4.61
CA LEU A 102 -8.08 8.17 -4.87
C LEU A 102 -8.91 7.11 -4.14
N VAL A 103 -9.76 7.54 -3.21
CA VAL A 103 -10.80 6.69 -2.60
C VAL A 103 -12.03 6.72 -3.50
N ASN A 104 -12.32 5.61 -4.17
CA ASN A 104 -13.43 5.46 -5.11
C ASN A 104 -14.74 5.14 -4.36
N ILE A 105 -14.70 4.14 -3.49
CA ILE A 105 -15.82 3.68 -2.68
C ILE A 105 -15.30 3.41 -1.27
N ALA A 106 -16.05 3.77 -0.24
CA ALA A 106 -15.71 3.47 1.15
C ALA A 106 -16.93 2.98 1.93
N GLN A 107 -16.70 1.99 2.78
CA GLN A 107 -17.62 1.50 3.79
C GLN A 107 -16.87 1.37 5.12
N ASN A 108 -17.58 1.12 6.21
CA ASN A 108 -16.93 0.99 7.51
C ASN A 108 -15.94 -0.18 7.50
N GLY A 109 -14.65 0.11 7.63
CA GLY A 109 -13.59 -0.89 7.71
C GLY A 109 -12.99 -1.33 6.38
N ILE A 110 -13.49 -0.84 5.24
CA ILE A 110 -12.98 -1.18 3.91
C ILE A 110 -13.12 -0.01 2.93
N ALA A 111 -12.13 0.20 2.07
CA ALA A 111 -12.22 1.15 0.97
C ALA A 111 -11.62 0.57 -0.31
N ASN A 112 -12.27 0.87 -1.43
CA ASN A 112 -11.72 0.67 -2.76
C ASN A 112 -10.92 1.91 -3.14
N ILE A 113 -9.62 1.74 -3.37
CA ILE A 113 -8.71 2.83 -3.69
C ILE A 113 -8.01 2.62 -5.02
N LYS A 114 -7.52 3.70 -5.61
CA LYS A 114 -6.58 3.71 -6.71
C LYS A 114 -5.41 4.61 -6.35
N PHE A 115 -4.19 4.12 -6.56
CA PHE A 115 -2.98 4.92 -6.42
C PHE A 115 -2.92 6.03 -7.48
#